data_AF-A0A8U0LTX4-F1
#
_entry.id   AF-A0A8U0LTX4-F1
#
_cell.length_a   1.000
_cell.length_b   1.000
_cell.length_c   1.000
_cell.angle_alpha   90.00
_cell.angle_beta   90.00
_cell.angle_gamma   90.00
#
_symmetry.space_group_name_H-M   'P 1'
#
loop_
_entity.id
_entity.type
_entity.pdbx_description
1 polymer ?
#
loop_
_entity_poly.entity_id
_entity_poly.type
_entity_poly.pdbx_seq_one_letter_code
_entity_poly.pdbx_strand_id
1 'polypeptide(L)'
;MVSLVIEWDFEEKEEPFQLDLSEWEAELKKVYIELELRIQLKKEKEKADQERLDSEEEEKISSEEKEKTDQDRLDSEKQDLLYSEEDAQTYLDRLDLEEEEKISSEEKEKTDQDLLDSEKDEQTYQDCLDLEEEEKISSEEKEKTDQDRLDSEEDDQTYQERLNSNQSETGLPEAIQTGIGELNGLPLALGVLDFQFIAGTMGSAVGEKITRLIEYATREFLPLIIVCASGGARIHEGSFSLMQMGKIACALYNYQLDAKRFYISILASPTTGGVTASFGMLGKVVIAEPEATIAFAGKRVIEQTLNIEVPEGVQQTEFLFTQGAFDLILPRFYLKRILHLIYLLNNYTLSFV
;
A
#
# COMPACT_ATOMS: atom_id res chain seq x y z
N MET A 1 10.63 -11.97 -31.42
CA MET A 1 10.60 -10.58 -30.94
C MET A 1 11.36 -9.76 -31.96
N VAL A 2 10.70 -8.85 -32.68
CA VAL A 2 11.43 -7.88 -33.50
C VAL A 2 12.11 -6.94 -32.50
N SER A 3 13.44 -6.85 -32.53
CA SER A 3 14.18 -5.85 -31.76
C SER A 3 13.80 -4.49 -32.36
N LEU A 4 12.84 -3.82 -31.73
CA LEU A 4 12.52 -2.44 -32.02
C LEU A 4 13.38 -1.62 -31.07
N VAL A 5 14.47 -1.06 -31.60
CA VAL A 5 15.26 -0.06 -30.87
C VAL A 5 14.41 1.20 -30.87
N ILE A 6 13.76 1.50 -29.75
CA ILE A 6 13.01 2.75 -29.57
C ILE A 6 14.04 3.80 -29.18
N GLU A 7 14.55 4.55 -30.16
CA GLU A 7 15.41 5.71 -29.92
C GLU A 7 14.57 6.84 -29.30
N TRP A 8 14.89 7.19 -28.05
CA TRP A 8 14.36 8.36 -27.37
C TRP A 8 15.19 9.59 -27.76
N ASP A 9 14.96 10.10 -28.98
CA ASP A 9 15.61 11.31 -29.47
C ASP A 9 14.64 12.49 -29.40
N PHE A 10 14.85 13.33 -28.39
CA PHE A 10 14.33 14.70 -28.39
C PHE A 10 15.52 15.63 -28.59
N GLU A 11 15.78 16.00 -29.84
CA GLU A 11 16.56 17.20 -30.16
C GLU A 11 15.59 18.34 -30.45
N GLU A 12 15.45 19.28 -29.53
CA GLU A 12 15.18 20.66 -29.92
C GLU A 12 15.86 21.66 -28.97
N LYS A 13 16.43 22.70 -29.59
CA LYS A 13 17.20 23.78 -28.96
C LYS A 13 16.23 24.80 -28.37
N GLU A 14 15.90 24.70 -27.10
CA GLU A 14 15.40 25.86 -26.34
C GLU A 14 16.03 25.93 -24.95
N GLU A 15 16.12 27.15 -24.41
CA GLU A 15 16.93 27.46 -23.25
C GLU A 15 16.63 26.52 -22.07
N PRO A 16 17.66 26.05 -21.35
CA PRO A 16 17.47 25.15 -20.24
C PRO A 16 16.49 25.78 -19.26
N PHE A 17 15.37 25.11 -19.03
CA PHE A 17 14.45 25.48 -17.96
C PHE A 17 15.27 25.64 -16.68
N GLN A 18 15.43 26.88 -16.23
CA GLN A 18 16.00 27.20 -14.94
C GLN A 18 14.94 26.83 -13.91
N LEU A 19 14.98 25.58 -13.45
CA LEU A 19 14.29 25.17 -12.24
C LEU A 19 14.92 25.98 -11.11
N ASP A 20 14.24 27.04 -10.68
CA ASP A 20 14.62 27.79 -9.50
C ASP A 20 14.36 26.90 -8.28
N LEU A 21 15.34 26.06 -7.98
CA LEU A 21 15.34 25.17 -6.83
C LEU A 21 15.48 25.93 -5.52
N SER A 22 15.67 27.26 -5.52
CA SER A 22 15.90 28.00 -4.29
C SER A 22 14.71 27.95 -3.33
N GLU A 23 13.48 27.95 -3.85
CA GLU A 23 12.27 27.77 -3.04
C GLU A 23 12.18 26.35 -2.45
N TRP A 24 12.44 25.33 -3.27
CA TRP A 24 12.43 23.93 -2.84
C TRP A 24 13.57 23.61 -1.86
N GLU A 25 14.76 24.16 -2.06
CA GLU A 25 15.89 24.06 -1.15
C GLU A 25 15.59 24.75 0.18
N ALA A 26 14.86 25.88 0.16
CA ALA A 26 14.42 26.56 1.37
C ALA A 26 13.37 25.73 2.13
N GLU A 27 12.42 25.10 1.44
CA GLU A 27 11.46 24.18 2.06
C GLU A 27 12.12 22.92 2.61
N LEU A 28 13.01 22.27 1.84
CA LEU A 28 13.75 21.10 2.30
C LEU A 28 14.61 21.42 3.52
N LYS A 29 15.25 22.60 3.57
CA LYS A 29 15.99 23.06 4.76
C LYS A 29 15.06 23.24 5.97
N LYS A 30 13.85 23.78 5.79
CA LYS A 30 12.87 23.89 6.90
C LYS A 30 12.48 22.52 7.43
N VAL A 31 12.15 21.58 6.55
CA VAL A 31 11.78 20.21 6.92
C VAL A 31 12.94 19.50 7.62
N TYR A 32 14.16 19.67 7.11
CA TYR A 32 15.36 19.09 7.70
C TYR A 32 15.65 19.64 9.11
N ILE A 33 15.55 20.96 9.30
CA ILE A 33 15.69 21.60 10.61
C ILE A 33 14.60 21.12 11.58
N GLU A 34 13.35 21.00 11.12
CA GLU A 34 12.25 20.50 11.95
C GLU A 34 12.48 19.04 12.38
N LEU A 35 12.98 18.20 11.46
CA LEU A 35 13.35 16.81 11.77
C LEU A 35 14.50 16.73 12.78
N GLU A 36 15.56 17.53 12.62
CA GLU A 36 16.66 17.60 13.58
C GLU A 36 16.17 18.05 14.97
N LEU A 37 15.31 19.07 15.03
CA LEU A 37 14.69 19.52 16.29
C LEU A 37 13.85 18.42 16.94
N ARG A 38 13.06 17.67 16.17
CA ARG A 38 12.26 16.55 16.70
C ARG A 38 13.16 15.42 17.23
N ILE A 39 14.25 15.12 16.54
CA ILE A 39 15.22 14.11 16.99
C ILE A 39 15.92 14.57 18.27
N GLN A 40 16.30 15.85 18.36
CA GLN A 40 16.90 16.43 19.55
C GLN A 40 15.94 16.37 20.76
N LEU A 41 14.70 16.80 20.58
CA LEU A 41 13.63 16.73 21.58
C LEU A 41 13.36 15.30 22.04
N LYS A 42 13.40 14.33 21.12
CA LYS A 42 13.22 12.92 21.46
C LYS A 42 14.38 12.39 22.33
N LYS A 43 15.62 12.73 21.99
CA LYS A 43 16.81 12.37 22.79
C LYS A 43 16.80 13.03 24.17
N GLU A 44 16.38 14.29 24.26
CA GLU A 44 16.25 15.00 25.54
C GLU A 44 15.16 14.39 26.42
N LYS A 45 14.01 14.01 25.83
CA LYS A 45 12.98 13.26 26.56
C LYS A 45 13.46 11.90 27.04
N GLU A 46 14.09 11.11 26.17
CA GLU A 46 14.64 9.80 26.55
C GLU A 46 15.68 9.92 27.68
N LYS A 47 16.50 10.98 27.64
CA LYS A 47 17.47 11.25 28.71
C LYS A 47 16.79 11.67 30.01
N ALA A 48 15.78 12.54 29.96
CA ALA A 48 15.02 12.96 31.13
C ALA A 48 14.22 11.82 31.76
N ASP A 49 13.66 10.93 30.94
CA ASP A 49 12.95 9.73 31.40
C ASP A 49 13.93 8.75 32.06
N GLN A 50 15.15 8.61 31.53
CA GLN A 50 16.21 7.79 32.15
C GLN A 50 16.67 8.37 33.49
N GLU A 51 16.96 9.68 33.55
CA GLU A 51 17.38 10.35 34.80
C GLU A 51 16.28 10.24 35.89
N ARG A 52 15.00 10.24 35.48
CA ARG A 52 13.87 10.04 36.40
C ARG A 52 13.82 8.60 36.91
N LEU A 53 13.97 7.60 36.04
CA LEU A 53 14.01 6.19 36.43
C LEU A 53 15.18 5.91 37.39
N ASP A 54 16.36 6.44 37.11
CA ASP A 54 17.54 6.29 37.96
C ASP A 54 17.30 6.91 39.35
N SER A 55 16.63 8.07 39.43
CA SER A 55 16.27 8.70 40.72
C SER A 55 15.22 7.93 41.51
N GLU A 56 14.23 7.33 40.83
CA GLU A 56 13.20 6.50 41.46
C GLU A 56 13.78 5.15 41.95
N GLU A 57 14.81 4.61 41.27
CA GLU A 57 15.57 3.45 41.75
C GLU A 57 16.44 3.79 42.97
N GLU A 58 17.13 4.94 42.99
CA GLU A 58 17.92 5.38 44.15
C GLU A 58 17.05 5.60 45.40
N GLU A 59 15.85 6.19 45.25
CA GLU A 59 14.91 6.36 46.36
C GLU A 59 14.40 5.02 46.90
N LYS A 60 14.12 4.04 46.02
CA LYS A 60 13.74 2.68 46.42
C LYS A 60 14.86 1.99 47.20
N ILE A 61 16.09 2.01 46.70
CA ILE A 61 17.25 1.42 47.38
C ILE A 61 17.44 2.06 48.76
N SER A 62 17.31 3.39 48.88
CA SER A 62 17.41 4.07 50.18
C SER A 62 16.29 3.70 51.14
N SER A 63 15.07 3.47 50.64
CA SER A 63 13.95 3.03 51.46
C SER A 63 14.11 1.59 51.96
N GLU A 64 14.58 0.69 51.10
CA GLU A 64 14.85 -0.71 51.45
C GLU A 64 16.02 -0.84 52.45
N GLU A 65 17.06 -0.01 52.32
CA GLU A 65 18.15 0.04 53.31
C GLU A 65 17.70 0.54 54.67
N LYS A 66 16.77 1.51 54.72
CA LYS A 66 16.19 2.00 55.99
C LYS A 66 15.31 0.93 56.64
N GLU A 67 14.43 0.29 55.87
CA GLU A 67 13.60 -0.81 56.38
C GLU A 67 14.45 -1.95 56.91
N LYS A 68 15.56 -2.29 56.24
CA LYS A 68 16.49 -3.31 56.71
C LYS A 68 17.21 -2.92 58.00
N THR A 69 17.61 -1.65 58.13
CA THR A 69 18.26 -1.14 59.35
C THR A 69 17.30 -1.08 60.54
N ASP A 70 16.03 -0.71 60.29
CA ASP A 70 14.98 -0.69 61.31
C ASP A 70 14.58 -2.12 61.73
N GLN A 71 14.57 -3.07 60.79
CA GLN A 71 14.35 -4.49 61.06
C GLN A 71 15.50 -5.08 61.89
N ASP A 72 16.75 -4.79 61.56
CA ASP A 72 17.93 -5.22 62.34
C ASP A 72 17.93 -4.61 63.77
N ARG A 73 17.44 -3.37 63.94
CA ARG A 73 17.23 -2.77 65.27
C ARG A 73 16.14 -3.48 66.06
N LEU A 74 14.99 -3.74 65.44
CA LEU A 74 13.87 -4.45 66.06
C LEU A 74 14.25 -5.87 66.49
N ASP A 75 15.07 -6.56 65.68
CA ASP A 75 15.55 -7.90 66.01
C ASP A 75 16.58 -7.87 67.15
N SER A 76 17.42 -6.83 67.25
CA SER A 76 18.29 -6.61 68.42
C SER A 76 17.52 -6.30 69.71
N GLU A 77 16.47 -5.47 69.64
CA GLU A 77 15.62 -5.13 70.79
C GLU A 77 14.79 -6.32 71.25
N LYS A 78 14.29 -7.15 70.32
CA LYS A 78 13.64 -8.43 70.63
C LYS A 78 14.60 -9.42 71.29
N GLN A 79 15.86 -9.44 70.87
CA GLN A 79 16.86 -10.34 71.46
C GLN A 79 17.21 -9.90 72.90
N ASP A 80 17.27 -8.60 73.16
CA ASP A 80 17.42 -8.05 74.52
C ASP A 80 16.19 -8.28 75.42
N LEU A 81 14.98 -8.26 74.86
CA LEU A 81 13.73 -8.63 75.54
C LEU A 81 13.64 -10.14 75.84
N LEU A 82 14.16 -10.99 74.94
CA LEU A 82 14.20 -12.45 75.15
C LEU A 82 15.11 -12.83 76.34
N TYR A 83 16.22 -12.11 76.52
CA TYR A 83 17.10 -12.26 77.69
C TYR A 83 16.46 -11.77 79.01
N SER A 84 15.39 -10.98 78.94
CA SER A 84 14.61 -10.50 80.09
C SER A 84 13.41 -11.39 80.43
N GLU A 85 12.84 -12.11 79.45
CA GLU A 85 11.66 -12.97 79.64
C GLU A 85 12.03 -14.41 80.05
N GLU A 86 13.24 -14.89 79.76
CA GLU A 86 13.74 -16.19 80.26
C GLU A 86 13.84 -16.24 81.79
N ASP A 87 14.02 -15.10 82.47
CA ASP A 87 13.96 -14.97 83.93
C ASP A 87 12.52 -14.97 84.49
N ALA A 88 11.50 -14.69 83.66
CA ALA A 88 10.08 -14.70 84.05
C ALA A 88 9.37 -16.03 83.76
N GLN A 89 9.83 -16.78 82.74
CA GLN A 89 9.22 -18.06 82.36
C GLN A 89 9.52 -19.22 83.35
N THR A 90 10.49 -19.06 84.25
CA THR A 90 10.80 -20.06 85.29
C THR A 90 9.80 -20.03 86.46
N TYR A 91 8.97 -18.99 86.56
CA TYR A 91 8.03 -18.78 87.68
C TYR A 91 6.56 -19.12 87.38
N LEU A 92 6.18 -19.34 86.12
CA LEU A 92 4.78 -19.52 85.71
C LEU A 92 4.41 -20.91 85.14
N ASP A 93 5.36 -21.85 85.05
CA ASP A 93 5.07 -23.26 84.66
C ASP A 93 4.84 -24.19 85.87
N ARG A 94 4.56 -23.64 87.06
CA ARG A 94 4.35 -24.43 88.30
C ARG A 94 2.98 -24.26 88.98
N LEU A 95 1.97 -23.71 88.30
CA LEU A 95 0.60 -23.75 88.79
C LEU A 95 -0.41 -24.05 87.65
N ASP A 96 -1.02 -25.23 87.82
CA ASP A 96 -2.37 -25.62 87.43
C ASP A 96 -2.63 -26.17 86.01
N LEU A 97 -2.32 -27.46 85.93
CA LEU A 97 -3.19 -28.50 85.36
C LEU A 97 -4.57 -28.54 86.07
N GLU A 98 -5.56 -29.07 85.36
CA GLU A 98 -6.96 -29.41 85.77
C GLU A 98 -7.95 -28.23 85.68
N GLU A 99 -9.12 -28.29 85.04
CA GLU A 99 -9.89 -29.36 84.38
C GLU A 99 -10.89 -28.71 83.39
N GLU A 100 -11.07 -29.39 82.26
CA GLU A 100 -12.28 -29.69 81.48
C GLU A 100 -13.63 -28.91 81.58
N GLU A 101 -14.20 -28.71 80.36
CA GLU A 101 -15.62 -28.84 79.96
C GLU A 101 -16.68 -27.78 80.39
N LYS A 102 -17.40 -27.14 79.43
CA LYS A 102 -18.63 -27.65 78.75
C LYS A 102 -19.52 -26.55 78.08
N ILE A 103 -20.15 -26.95 76.96
CA ILE A 103 -21.43 -26.49 76.31
C ILE A 103 -21.34 -25.25 75.38
N SER A 104 -21.38 -25.39 74.04
CA SER A 104 -22.54 -25.52 73.09
C SER A 104 -23.46 -24.27 73.07
N SER A 105 -23.95 -23.69 71.96
CA SER A 105 -24.18 -24.10 70.57
C SER A 105 -24.52 -22.87 69.68
N GLU A 106 -24.55 -23.08 68.34
CA GLU A 106 -25.10 -22.25 67.24
C GLU A 106 -24.14 -21.20 66.61
N GLU A 107 -23.88 -21.12 65.29
CA GLU A 107 -24.51 -21.68 64.08
C GLU A 107 -23.59 -21.60 62.82
N LYS A 108 -23.58 -22.70 62.03
CA LYS A 108 -23.65 -22.88 60.54
C LYS A 108 -22.78 -22.02 59.61
N GLU A 109 -21.79 -22.64 58.93
CA GLU A 109 -21.85 -23.31 57.60
C GLU A 109 -22.10 -22.37 56.39
N LYS A 110 -21.14 -22.27 55.46
CA LYS A 110 -20.96 -23.22 54.35
C LYS A 110 -19.70 -22.92 53.53
N THR A 111 -19.03 -23.98 53.12
CA THR A 111 -17.82 -24.04 52.28
C THR A 111 -18.23 -24.65 50.95
N ASP A 112 -17.77 -24.11 49.82
CA ASP A 112 -17.90 -24.76 48.51
C ASP A 112 -16.54 -25.28 48.04
N GLN A 113 -16.61 -26.51 47.51
CA GLN A 113 -15.54 -27.42 47.17
C GLN A 113 -15.41 -27.50 45.64
N ASP A 114 -14.18 -27.72 45.19
CA ASP A 114 -13.77 -27.95 43.81
C ASP A 114 -14.34 -29.24 43.15
N LEU A 115 -14.23 -29.24 41.80
CA LEU A 115 -13.89 -30.33 40.86
C LEU A 115 -14.97 -30.90 39.88
N LEU A 116 -14.66 -30.69 38.59
CA LEU A 116 -14.76 -31.59 37.41
C LEU A 116 -16.18 -31.91 36.86
N ASP A 117 -16.46 -32.06 35.57
CA ASP A 117 -15.65 -32.21 34.34
C ASP A 117 -16.56 -31.97 33.11
N SER A 118 -15.94 -31.61 31.98
CA SER A 118 -16.33 -31.84 30.58
C SER A 118 -17.81 -31.80 30.14
N GLU A 119 -18.13 -30.97 29.14
CA GLU A 119 -18.66 -31.45 27.86
C GLU A 119 -18.59 -30.35 26.77
N LYS A 120 -18.48 -30.82 25.53
CA LYS A 120 -18.12 -30.10 24.31
C LYS A 120 -19.27 -29.21 23.82
N ASP A 121 -18.94 -28.01 23.35
CA ASP A 121 -19.74 -27.30 22.35
C ASP A 121 -18.79 -26.67 21.33
N GLU A 122 -18.72 -27.31 20.16
CA GLU A 122 -18.10 -26.82 18.94
C GLU A 122 -19.23 -26.70 17.93
N GLN A 123 -19.76 -25.49 17.75
CA GLN A 123 -20.76 -25.22 16.72
C GLN A 123 -20.57 -23.81 16.17
N THR A 124 -20.63 -23.74 14.85
CA THR A 124 -20.79 -22.54 14.00
C THR A 124 -19.52 -22.04 13.34
N TYR A 125 -19.15 -22.64 12.20
CA TYR A 125 -18.73 -21.92 10.99
C TYR A 125 -18.89 -22.88 9.80
N GLN A 126 -20.11 -22.96 9.27
CA GLN A 126 -20.33 -23.45 7.91
C GLN A 126 -21.69 -22.93 7.43
N ASP A 127 -21.64 -21.82 6.69
CA ASP A 127 -22.65 -21.23 5.78
C ASP A 127 -21.95 -19.94 5.32
N CYS A 128 -21.61 -19.69 4.05
CA CYS A 128 -22.42 -19.81 2.85
C CYS A 128 -21.51 -20.06 1.63
N LEU A 129 -21.78 -21.14 0.89
CA LEU A 129 -21.55 -21.24 -0.54
C LEU A 129 -22.80 -21.88 -1.15
N ASP A 130 -23.01 -21.56 -2.43
CA ASP A 130 -24.07 -22.01 -3.34
C ASP A 130 -25.26 -21.05 -3.42
N LEU A 131 -25.39 -20.39 -4.56
CA LEU A 131 -26.61 -20.33 -5.38
C LEU A 131 -26.25 -19.68 -6.73
N GLU A 132 -25.99 -20.54 -7.73
CA GLU A 132 -26.11 -20.21 -9.16
C GLU A 132 -27.55 -20.52 -9.66
N GLU A 133 -27.94 -19.80 -10.72
CA GLU A 133 -29.07 -20.01 -11.65
C GLU A 133 -30.49 -19.71 -11.12
N GLU A 134 -31.40 -19.00 -11.80
CA GLU A 134 -31.56 -18.51 -13.18
C GLU A 134 -32.38 -17.20 -13.14
N GLU A 135 -32.25 -16.27 -14.09
CA GLU A 135 -33.38 -15.40 -14.46
C GLU A 135 -33.44 -15.07 -15.96
N LYS A 136 -34.62 -15.32 -16.52
CA LYS A 136 -35.01 -15.14 -17.93
C LYS A 136 -35.14 -13.66 -18.27
N ILE A 137 -34.56 -13.29 -19.41
CA ILE A 137 -34.76 -12.04 -20.12
C ILE A 137 -36.22 -11.94 -20.59
N SER A 138 -36.94 -10.90 -20.15
CA SER A 138 -38.11 -10.37 -20.84
C SER A 138 -37.71 -9.06 -21.51
N SER A 139 -38.10 -8.93 -22.78
CA SER A 139 -37.83 -7.81 -23.66
C SER A 139 -38.71 -6.61 -23.31
N GLU A 140 -38.08 -5.48 -22.98
CA GLU A 140 -38.74 -4.18 -23.02
C GLU A 140 -37.96 -3.25 -23.96
N GLU A 141 -38.54 -3.01 -25.13
CA GLU A 141 -38.15 -1.98 -26.08
C GLU A 141 -38.36 -0.60 -25.42
N LYS A 142 -37.28 0.15 -25.20
CA LYS A 142 -37.37 1.58 -24.90
C LYS A 142 -37.10 2.37 -26.17
N GLU A 143 -38.12 3.10 -26.61
CA GLU A 143 -38.07 4.10 -27.67
C GLU A 143 -36.95 5.12 -27.39
N LYS A 144 -35.96 5.19 -28.30
CA LYS A 144 -34.94 6.23 -28.30
C LYS A 144 -35.52 7.53 -28.89
N THR A 145 -35.43 8.61 -28.13
CA THR A 145 -35.75 9.98 -28.54
C THR A 145 -34.75 10.48 -29.58
N ASP A 146 -35.23 11.31 -30.52
CA ASP A 146 -34.54 11.76 -31.75
C ASP A 146 -33.19 12.49 -31.57
N GLN A 147 -32.73 12.74 -30.34
CA GLN A 147 -31.41 13.32 -30.06
C GLN A 147 -30.27 12.28 -30.07
N ASP A 148 -30.59 10.99 -29.96
CA ASP A 148 -29.64 9.87 -30.10
C ASP A 148 -29.37 9.48 -31.58
N ARG A 149 -30.07 10.12 -32.54
CA ARG A 149 -30.01 9.78 -33.98
C ARG A 149 -28.90 10.49 -34.75
N LEU A 150 -28.14 11.38 -34.11
CA LEU A 150 -27.06 12.13 -34.78
C LEU A 150 -25.64 11.58 -34.54
N ASP A 151 -25.49 10.56 -33.69
CA ASP A 151 -24.21 9.82 -33.51
C ASP A 151 -24.20 8.46 -34.25
N SER A 152 -25.27 8.11 -34.98
CA SER A 152 -25.40 6.79 -35.62
C SER A 152 -24.92 6.75 -37.08
N GLU A 153 -24.11 7.71 -37.52
CA GLU A 153 -23.51 7.68 -38.87
C GLU A 153 -22.10 7.05 -38.90
N GLU A 154 -21.51 6.72 -37.74
CA GLU A 154 -20.19 6.06 -37.64
C GLU A 154 -20.24 4.54 -37.42
N ASP A 155 -21.42 3.96 -37.19
CA ASP A 155 -21.57 2.64 -36.55
C ASP A 155 -21.86 1.47 -37.53
N ASP A 156 -21.50 1.62 -38.81
CA ASP A 156 -21.66 0.56 -39.82
C ASP A 156 -20.39 -0.29 -40.02
N GLN A 157 -19.27 0.04 -39.37
CA GLN A 157 -18.04 -0.73 -39.48
C GLN A 157 -18.02 -1.92 -38.53
N THR A 158 -17.75 -3.10 -39.07
CA THR A 158 -17.49 -4.29 -38.24
C THR A 158 -16.21 -4.11 -37.42
N TYR A 159 -16.08 -4.82 -36.29
CA TYR A 159 -14.88 -4.76 -35.45
C TYR A 159 -13.59 -5.08 -36.23
N GLN A 160 -13.65 -6.03 -37.17
CA GLN A 160 -12.51 -6.37 -38.03
C GLN A 160 -12.14 -5.24 -38.98
N GLU A 161 -13.12 -4.55 -39.57
CA GLU A 161 -12.86 -3.38 -40.43
C GLU A 161 -12.23 -2.25 -39.63
N ARG A 162 -12.73 -2.00 -38.41
CA ARG A 162 -12.17 -0.99 -37.51
C ARG A 162 -10.71 -1.29 -37.16
N LEU A 163 -10.39 -2.54 -36.85
CA LEU A 163 -9.00 -2.99 -36.62
C LEU A 163 -8.13 -2.75 -37.86
N ASN A 164 -8.59 -3.17 -39.03
CA ASN A 164 -7.84 -3.00 -40.28
C ASN A 164 -7.62 -1.52 -40.63
N SER A 165 -8.63 -0.66 -40.43
CA SER A 165 -8.51 0.79 -40.66
C SER A 165 -7.47 1.39 -39.73
N ASN A 166 -7.56 1.11 -38.42
CA ASN A 166 -6.59 1.62 -37.43
C ASN A 166 -5.17 1.11 -37.69
N GLN A 167 -5.01 -0.16 -38.10
CA GLN A 167 -3.70 -0.70 -38.50
C GLN A 167 -3.14 0.04 -39.72
N SER A 168 -3.99 0.36 -40.70
CA SER A 168 -3.57 1.08 -41.91
C SER A 168 -3.23 2.55 -41.65
N GLU A 169 -3.97 3.21 -40.75
CA GLU A 169 -3.79 4.62 -40.40
C GLU A 169 -2.55 4.83 -39.51
N THR A 170 -2.39 3.99 -38.49
CA THR A 170 -1.29 4.13 -37.51
C THR A 170 -0.02 3.41 -37.96
N GLY A 171 -0.12 2.44 -38.88
CA GLY A 171 0.96 1.52 -39.21
C GLY A 171 1.32 0.55 -38.08
N LEU A 172 0.57 0.56 -36.96
CA LEU A 172 0.81 -0.30 -35.82
C LEU A 172 -0.02 -1.58 -35.93
N PRO A 173 0.51 -2.74 -35.50
CA PRO A 173 -0.26 -3.97 -35.48
C PRO A 173 -1.35 -3.96 -34.40
N GLU A 174 -1.17 -3.19 -33.32
CA GLU A 174 -2.04 -3.13 -32.15
C GLU A 174 -1.71 -1.88 -31.30
N ALA A 175 -2.60 -1.50 -30.38
CA ALA A 175 -2.53 -0.35 -29.48
C ALA A 175 -1.35 -0.31 -28.48
N ILE A 176 -0.42 -1.26 -28.54
CA ILE A 176 0.80 -1.22 -27.74
C ILE A 176 2.00 -1.64 -28.57
N GLN A 177 3.10 -0.92 -28.42
CA GLN A 177 4.42 -1.32 -28.88
C GLN A 177 5.23 -1.81 -27.69
N THR A 178 5.82 -3.00 -27.81
CA THR A 178 6.65 -3.59 -26.76
C THR A 178 8.00 -3.98 -27.34
N GLY A 179 9.06 -3.78 -26.57
CA GLY A 179 10.42 -4.04 -27.02
C GLY A 179 11.45 -3.92 -25.90
N ILE A 180 12.69 -4.22 -26.26
CA ILE A 180 13.86 -4.00 -25.40
C ILE A 180 14.62 -2.81 -25.96
N GLY A 181 14.99 -1.90 -25.07
CA GLY A 181 15.76 -0.71 -25.41
C GLY A 181 16.87 -0.47 -24.40
N GLU A 182 17.56 0.64 -24.57
CA GLU A 182 18.60 1.08 -23.66
C GLU A 182 18.36 2.52 -23.21
N LEU A 183 18.51 2.78 -21.91
CA LEU A 183 18.49 4.12 -21.35
C LEU A 183 19.90 4.48 -20.90
N ASN A 184 20.58 5.33 -21.67
CA ASN A 184 21.99 5.70 -21.46
C ASN A 184 22.91 4.46 -21.35
N GLY A 185 22.69 3.46 -22.22
CA GLY A 185 23.44 2.20 -22.25
C GLY A 185 22.97 1.15 -21.23
N LEU A 186 21.89 1.40 -20.50
CA LEU A 186 21.33 0.47 -19.52
C LEU A 186 20.12 -0.26 -20.12
N PRO A 187 20.14 -1.60 -20.23
CA PRO A 187 19.07 -2.33 -20.92
C PRO A 187 17.78 -2.30 -20.10
N LEU A 188 16.66 -2.15 -20.80
CA LEU A 188 15.32 -2.14 -20.21
C LEU A 188 14.26 -2.75 -21.11
N ALA A 189 13.18 -3.22 -20.51
CA ALA A 189 11.95 -3.58 -21.19
C ALA A 189 11.00 -2.38 -21.23
N LEU A 190 10.52 -2.02 -22.42
CA LEU A 190 9.64 -0.86 -22.65
C LEU A 190 8.33 -1.29 -23.32
N GLY A 191 7.22 -0.84 -22.75
CA GLY A 191 5.90 -0.86 -23.38
C GLY A 191 5.38 0.55 -23.55
N VAL A 192 4.86 0.89 -24.73
CA VAL A 192 4.24 2.20 -24.99
C VAL A 192 2.89 1.96 -25.63
N LEU A 193 1.82 2.34 -24.93
CA LEU A 193 0.48 2.36 -25.51
C LEU A 193 0.33 3.55 -26.44
N ASP A 194 -0.33 3.32 -27.58
CA ASP A 194 -0.63 4.37 -28.55
C ASP A 194 -2.13 4.64 -28.57
N PHE A 195 -2.50 5.85 -28.16
CA PHE A 195 -3.89 6.28 -28.11
C PHE A 195 -4.54 6.37 -29.50
N GLN A 196 -3.76 6.55 -30.57
CA GLN A 196 -4.30 6.66 -31.93
C GLN A 196 -4.93 5.34 -32.39
N PHE A 197 -4.49 4.20 -31.85
CA PHE A 197 -5.06 2.90 -32.19
C PHE A 197 -6.25 2.58 -31.28
N ILE A 198 -7.47 2.80 -31.77
CA ILE A 198 -8.73 2.54 -31.04
C ILE A 198 -8.66 3.10 -29.60
N ALA A 199 -8.30 4.38 -29.47
CA ALA A 199 -8.17 5.07 -28.19
C ALA A 199 -7.22 4.37 -27.19
N GLY A 200 -6.21 3.63 -27.67
CA GLY A 200 -5.29 2.88 -26.83
C GLY A 200 -5.97 1.77 -26.01
N THR A 201 -7.17 1.32 -26.39
CA THR A 201 -7.97 0.40 -25.57
C THR A 201 -7.31 -0.96 -25.43
N MET A 202 -7.31 -1.50 -24.22
CA MET A 202 -6.72 -2.80 -23.92
C MET A 202 -7.66 -3.94 -24.31
N GLY A 203 -7.29 -4.64 -25.40
CA GLY A 203 -7.85 -5.94 -25.79
C GLY A 203 -6.93 -7.11 -25.45
N SER A 204 -7.28 -8.31 -25.91
CA SER A 204 -6.56 -9.56 -25.69
C SER A 204 -5.12 -9.52 -26.21
N ALA A 205 -4.91 -8.92 -27.38
CA ALA A 205 -3.59 -8.79 -27.98
C ALA A 205 -2.70 -7.81 -27.20
N VAL A 206 -3.25 -6.67 -26.73
CA VAL A 206 -2.54 -5.74 -25.85
C VAL A 206 -2.13 -6.44 -24.56
N GLY A 207 -3.07 -7.14 -23.92
CA GLY A 207 -2.81 -7.88 -22.69
C GLY A 207 -1.72 -8.94 -22.84
N GLU A 208 -1.77 -9.76 -23.89
CA GLU A 208 -0.73 -10.75 -24.20
C GLU A 208 0.64 -10.10 -24.45
N LYS A 209 0.71 -8.98 -25.19
CA LYS A 209 1.98 -8.30 -25.47
C LYS A 209 2.61 -7.73 -24.21
N ILE A 210 1.81 -7.16 -23.30
CA ILE A 210 2.27 -6.67 -21.99
C ILE A 210 2.75 -7.84 -21.13
N THR A 211 1.95 -8.91 -21.00
CA THR A 211 2.32 -10.09 -20.22
C THR A 211 3.64 -10.69 -20.70
N ARG A 212 3.83 -10.87 -22.01
CA ARG A 212 5.10 -11.37 -22.57
C ARG A 212 6.28 -10.45 -22.30
N LEU A 213 6.07 -9.14 -22.34
CA LEU A 213 7.11 -8.17 -22.01
C LEU A 213 7.53 -8.30 -20.55
N ILE A 214 6.57 -8.42 -19.64
CA ILE A 214 6.82 -8.63 -18.20
C ILE A 214 7.56 -9.93 -17.96
N GLU A 215 7.08 -11.06 -18.50
CA GLU A 215 7.72 -12.37 -18.34
C GLU A 215 9.15 -12.39 -18.90
N TYR A 216 9.36 -11.74 -20.04
CA TYR A 216 10.70 -11.58 -20.60
C TYR A 216 11.58 -10.72 -19.70
N ALA A 217 11.06 -9.59 -19.18
CA ALA A 217 11.79 -8.74 -18.24
C ALA A 217 12.13 -9.47 -16.94
N THR A 218 11.24 -10.34 -16.45
CA THR A 218 11.49 -11.22 -15.31
C THR A 218 12.67 -12.16 -15.61
N ARG A 219 12.65 -12.86 -16.76
CA ARG A 219 13.68 -13.85 -17.12
C ARG A 219 15.03 -13.23 -17.42
N GLU A 220 15.05 -12.17 -18.21
CA GLU A 220 16.29 -11.47 -18.61
C GLU A 220 16.74 -10.44 -17.57
N PHE A 221 16.05 -10.37 -16.44
CA PHE A 221 16.46 -9.52 -15.35
C PHE A 221 16.54 -8.03 -15.76
N LEU A 222 15.52 -7.56 -16.47
CA LEU A 222 15.43 -6.19 -16.96
C LEU A 222 14.48 -5.34 -16.11
N PRO A 223 14.77 -4.04 -15.90
CA PRO A 223 13.76 -3.09 -15.43
C PRO A 223 12.62 -2.99 -16.44
N LEU A 224 11.44 -2.64 -15.96
CA LEU A 224 10.24 -2.51 -16.78
C LEU A 224 9.70 -1.09 -16.71
N ILE A 225 9.41 -0.51 -17.88
CA ILE A 225 8.74 0.78 -18.00
C ILE A 225 7.54 0.59 -18.93
N ILE A 226 6.35 1.03 -18.50
CA ILE A 226 5.15 1.05 -19.33
C ILE A 226 4.58 2.47 -19.37
N VAL A 227 4.50 3.05 -20.57
CA VAL A 227 3.81 4.31 -20.83
C VAL A 227 2.36 4.00 -21.17
N CYS A 228 1.46 4.46 -20.31
CA CYS A 228 0.03 4.26 -20.40
C CYS A 228 -0.63 5.47 -21.09
N ALA A 229 -1.36 5.20 -22.16
CA ALA A 229 -2.27 6.13 -22.81
C ALA A 229 -3.44 5.29 -23.35
N SER A 230 -4.58 5.34 -22.66
CA SER A 230 -5.71 4.47 -22.93
C SER A 230 -7.03 5.07 -22.49
N GLY A 231 -8.07 4.87 -23.29
CA GLY A 231 -9.47 5.08 -22.94
C GLY A 231 -10.10 3.94 -22.12
N GLY A 232 -9.34 2.89 -21.79
CA GLY A 232 -9.77 1.78 -20.93
C GLY A 232 -9.77 0.41 -21.62
N ALA A 233 -10.73 -0.44 -21.25
CA ALA A 233 -10.85 -1.80 -21.79
C ALA A 233 -11.49 -1.79 -23.19
N ARG A 234 -11.07 -2.72 -24.06
CA ARG A 234 -11.65 -2.83 -25.41
C ARG A 234 -13.01 -3.53 -25.36
N ILE A 235 -14.08 -2.73 -25.37
CA ILE A 235 -15.46 -3.20 -25.22
C ILE A 235 -15.83 -4.25 -26.29
N HIS A 236 -15.31 -4.13 -27.51
CA HIS A 236 -15.56 -5.06 -28.62
C HIS A 236 -15.17 -6.52 -28.31
N GLU A 237 -14.22 -6.75 -27.39
CA GLU A 237 -13.81 -8.10 -26.99
C GLU A 237 -14.45 -8.55 -25.66
N GLY A 238 -15.30 -7.71 -25.06
CA GLY A 238 -16.10 -8.05 -23.88
C GLY A 238 -15.25 -8.50 -22.67
N SER A 239 -15.61 -9.64 -22.09
CA SER A 239 -14.97 -10.20 -20.90
C SER A 239 -13.49 -10.54 -21.13
N PHE A 240 -13.06 -10.81 -22.37
CA PHE A 240 -11.66 -11.06 -22.66
C PHE A 240 -10.78 -9.84 -22.36
N SER A 241 -11.26 -8.63 -22.64
CA SER A 241 -10.56 -7.38 -22.29
C SER A 241 -10.46 -7.19 -20.77
N LEU A 242 -11.54 -7.49 -20.05
CA LEU A 242 -11.56 -7.41 -18.59
C LEU A 242 -10.53 -8.35 -17.96
N MET A 243 -10.47 -9.60 -18.44
CA MET A 243 -9.54 -10.61 -17.93
C MET A 243 -8.06 -10.24 -18.13
N GLN A 244 -7.74 -9.36 -19.09
CA GLN A 244 -6.36 -8.89 -19.25
C GLN A 244 -5.86 -8.10 -18.04
N MET A 245 -6.75 -7.41 -17.30
CA MET A 245 -6.37 -6.71 -16.06
C MET A 245 -5.77 -7.68 -15.05
N GLY A 246 -6.47 -8.78 -14.78
CA GLY A 246 -6.01 -9.81 -13.85
C GLY A 246 -4.75 -10.50 -14.34
N LYS A 247 -4.71 -10.86 -15.63
CA LYS A 247 -3.54 -11.50 -16.24
C LYS A 247 -2.26 -10.67 -16.09
N ILE A 248 -2.32 -9.38 -16.42
CA ILE A 248 -1.16 -8.49 -16.31
C ILE A 248 -0.78 -8.29 -14.84
N ALA A 249 -1.76 -8.12 -13.95
CA ALA A 249 -1.51 -7.98 -12.52
C ALA A 249 -0.81 -9.21 -11.92
N CYS A 250 -1.22 -10.43 -12.29
CA CYS A 250 -0.55 -11.66 -11.87
C CYS A 250 0.90 -11.74 -12.39
N ALA A 251 1.12 -11.36 -13.66
CA ALA A 251 2.47 -11.32 -14.22
C ALA A 251 3.37 -10.30 -13.50
N LEU A 252 2.83 -9.11 -13.20
CA LEU A 252 3.53 -8.08 -12.42
C LEU A 252 3.82 -8.53 -10.99
N TYR A 253 2.90 -9.25 -10.35
CA TYR A 253 3.11 -9.81 -9.02
C TYR A 253 4.29 -10.78 -9.00
N ASN A 254 4.37 -11.71 -9.96
CA ASN A 254 5.52 -12.61 -10.11
C ASN A 254 6.81 -11.83 -10.39
N TYR A 255 6.76 -10.82 -11.27
CA TYR A 255 7.90 -9.93 -11.54
C TYR A 255 8.41 -9.21 -10.27
N GLN A 256 7.51 -8.81 -9.37
CA GLN A 256 7.89 -8.20 -8.09
C GLN A 256 8.54 -9.21 -7.14
N LEU A 257 7.97 -10.41 -7.02
CA LEU A 257 8.46 -11.47 -6.12
C LEU A 257 9.84 -12.02 -6.51
N ASP A 258 10.00 -12.42 -7.77
CA ASP A 258 11.20 -13.15 -8.22
C ASP A 258 12.44 -12.25 -8.29
N ALA A 259 12.23 -10.94 -8.33
CA ALA A 259 13.19 -10.05 -8.93
C ALA A 259 13.56 -8.85 -8.03
N LYS A 260 12.72 -8.45 -7.06
CA LYS A 260 12.85 -7.14 -6.37
C LYS A 260 13.03 -5.98 -7.36
N ARG A 261 12.56 -6.14 -8.61
CA ARG A 261 12.89 -5.27 -9.74
C ARG A 261 11.95 -4.09 -9.83
N PHE A 262 12.43 -3.12 -10.57
CA PHE A 262 11.82 -1.83 -10.69
C PHE A 262 10.83 -1.83 -11.86
N TYR A 263 9.55 -1.63 -11.55
CA TYR A 263 8.51 -1.35 -12.54
C TYR A 263 8.08 0.12 -12.39
N ILE A 264 8.19 0.88 -13.47
CA ILE A 264 7.72 2.26 -13.55
C ILE A 264 6.51 2.32 -14.47
N SER A 265 5.42 2.87 -13.96
CA SER A 265 4.28 3.24 -14.79
C SER A 265 4.33 4.73 -15.09
N ILE A 266 4.18 5.11 -16.36
CA ILE A 266 4.10 6.50 -16.80
C ILE A 266 2.68 6.73 -17.33
N LEU A 267 1.91 7.57 -16.66
CA LEU A 267 0.53 7.90 -17.01
C LEU A 267 0.54 9.13 -17.92
N ALA A 268 0.31 8.89 -19.20
CA ALA A 268 0.10 9.94 -20.20
C ALA A 268 -1.41 10.20 -20.38
N SER A 269 -1.73 11.30 -21.06
CA SER A 269 -3.12 11.70 -21.30
C SER A 269 -3.70 11.02 -22.54
N PRO A 270 -4.93 10.46 -22.48
CA PRO A 270 -5.67 10.09 -21.27
C PRO A 270 -5.24 8.70 -20.76
N THR A 271 -5.36 8.44 -19.46
CA THR A 271 -5.25 7.09 -18.89
C THR A 271 -6.48 6.78 -18.05
N THR A 272 -7.39 5.97 -18.60
CA THR A 272 -8.67 5.69 -17.95
C THR A 272 -9.04 4.22 -17.81
N GLY A 273 -10.06 3.95 -17.00
CA GLY A 273 -10.73 2.65 -16.94
C GLY A 273 -9.85 1.51 -16.44
N GLY A 274 -9.91 0.39 -17.16
CA GLY A 274 -9.22 -0.84 -16.79
C GLY A 274 -7.69 -0.72 -16.75
N VAL A 275 -7.10 0.18 -17.53
CA VAL A 275 -5.64 0.43 -17.49
C VAL A 275 -5.26 1.12 -16.18
N THR A 276 -6.00 2.17 -15.81
CA THR A 276 -5.85 2.88 -14.52
C THR A 276 -6.07 1.95 -13.34
N ALA A 277 -7.06 1.05 -13.41
CA ALA A 277 -7.36 0.08 -12.35
C ALA A 277 -6.53 -1.20 -12.39
N SER A 278 -5.48 -1.27 -13.21
CA SER A 278 -4.58 -2.43 -13.26
C SER A 278 -3.13 -1.97 -13.34
N PHE A 279 -2.39 -2.39 -14.37
CA PHE A 279 -0.95 -2.16 -14.47
C PHE A 279 -0.55 -0.69 -14.45
N GLY A 280 -1.44 0.24 -14.83
CA GLY A 280 -1.18 1.67 -14.75
C GLY A 280 -0.84 2.15 -13.33
N MET A 281 -1.43 1.55 -12.29
CA MET A 281 -1.21 1.96 -10.88
C MET A 281 -0.46 0.92 -10.04
N LEU A 282 -0.03 -0.18 -10.63
CA LEU A 282 0.76 -1.23 -9.94
C LEU A 282 2.28 -0.98 -10.03
N GLY A 283 2.68 0.21 -10.48
CA GLY A 283 4.07 0.66 -10.51
C GLY A 283 4.69 0.72 -9.12
N LYS A 284 5.98 0.41 -9.01
CA LYS A 284 6.75 0.74 -7.80
C LYS A 284 6.98 2.25 -7.69
N VAL A 285 7.07 2.91 -8.85
CA VAL A 285 6.94 4.36 -8.99
C VAL A 285 5.95 4.62 -10.11
N VAL A 286 4.97 5.45 -9.83
CA VAL A 286 3.96 5.93 -10.76
C VAL A 286 4.22 7.39 -11.06
N ILE A 287 4.52 7.69 -12.31
CA ILE A 287 4.81 9.03 -12.81
C ILE A 287 3.65 9.46 -13.67
N ALA A 288 3.14 10.68 -13.50
CA ALA A 288 2.12 11.25 -14.35
C ALA A 288 2.67 12.44 -15.15
N GLU A 289 2.14 12.65 -16.35
CA GLU A 289 2.45 13.85 -17.14
C GLU A 289 1.58 15.03 -16.69
N PRO A 290 2.11 16.28 -16.71
CA PRO A 290 1.33 17.46 -16.43
C PRO A 290 0.07 17.53 -17.30
N GLU A 291 -1.02 18.04 -16.73
CA GLU A 291 -2.31 18.25 -17.39
C GLU A 291 -2.96 16.96 -17.95
N ALA A 292 -2.41 15.78 -17.63
CA ALA A 292 -2.96 14.53 -18.11
C ALA A 292 -4.29 14.19 -17.41
N THR A 293 -5.23 13.66 -18.18
CA THR A 293 -6.52 13.18 -17.64
C THR A 293 -6.37 11.73 -17.20
N ILE A 294 -6.50 11.47 -15.90
CA ILE A 294 -6.37 10.14 -15.30
C ILE A 294 -7.63 9.85 -14.51
N ALA A 295 -8.33 8.76 -14.84
CA ALA A 295 -9.61 8.48 -14.19
C ALA A 295 -10.00 7.01 -14.26
N PHE A 296 -10.54 6.44 -13.19
CA PHE A 296 -11.16 5.12 -13.29
C PHE A 296 -12.45 5.18 -14.15
N ALA A 297 -13.39 6.03 -13.78
CA ALA A 297 -14.60 6.28 -14.56
C ALA A 297 -14.50 7.63 -15.27
N GLY A 298 -14.87 7.68 -16.55
CA GLY A 298 -14.91 8.95 -17.29
C GLY A 298 -15.95 9.92 -16.73
N LYS A 299 -15.68 11.22 -16.83
CA LYS A 299 -16.57 12.32 -16.38
C LYS A 299 -18.04 12.07 -16.73
N ARG A 300 -18.33 11.77 -17.99
CA ARG A 300 -19.69 11.48 -18.51
C ARG A 300 -20.42 10.41 -17.70
N VAL A 301 -19.75 9.31 -17.36
CA VAL A 301 -20.36 8.17 -16.65
C VAL A 301 -20.71 8.56 -15.21
N ILE A 302 -19.83 9.33 -14.55
CA ILE A 302 -20.05 9.81 -13.18
C ILE A 302 -21.26 10.75 -13.15
N GLU A 303 -21.32 11.71 -14.07
CA GLU A 303 -22.42 12.68 -14.14
C GLU A 303 -23.77 12.02 -14.41
N GLN A 304 -23.81 11.04 -15.33
CA GLN A 304 -25.03 10.29 -15.63
C GLN A 304 -25.50 9.41 -14.47
N THR A 305 -24.57 8.82 -13.71
CA THR A 305 -24.91 7.90 -12.63
C THR A 305 -25.36 8.64 -11.37
N LEU A 306 -24.67 9.73 -11.03
CA LEU A 306 -24.92 10.50 -9.81
C LEU A 306 -25.84 11.70 -10.01
N ASN A 307 -26.11 12.08 -11.27
CA ASN A 307 -26.90 13.26 -11.63
C ASN A 307 -26.37 14.55 -10.98
N ILE A 308 -25.03 14.66 -10.88
CA ILE A 308 -24.28 15.83 -10.41
C ILE A 308 -23.23 16.21 -11.45
N GLU A 309 -22.88 17.48 -11.54
CA GLU A 309 -21.76 17.92 -12.37
C GLU A 309 -20.43 17.57 -11.68
N VAL A 310 -19.50 17.00 -12.44
CA VAL A 310 -18.14 16.73 -11.94
C VAL A 310 -17.33 18.02 -12.05
N PRO A 311 -16.79 18.54 -10.94
CA PRO A 311 -15.99 19.76 -10.97
C PRO A 311 -14.80 19.64 -11.94
N GLU A 312 -14.49 20.73 -12.64
CA GLU A 312 -13.32 20.77 -13.51
C GLU A 312 -12.04 20.53 -12.73
N GLY A 313 -11.08 19.83 -13.35
CA GLY A 313 -9.78 19.54 -12.75
C GLY A 313 -9.74 18.31 -11.83
N VAL A 314 -10.88 17.75 -11.38
CA VAL A 314 -10.88 16.59 -10.46
C VAL A 314 -10.20 15.33 -11.04
N GLN A 315 -10.20 15.20 -12.37
CA GLN A 315 -9.55 14.09 -13.08
C GLN A 315 -8.21 14.50 -13.70
N GLN A 316 -7.73 15.71 -13.42
CA GLN A 316 -6.42 16.16 -13.88
C GLN A 316 -5.32 15.72 -12.92
N THR A 317 -4.13 15.56 -13.48
CA THR A 317 -2.96 15.07 -12.77
C THR A 317 -2.60 15.93 -11.55
N GLU A 318 -2.73 17.26 -11.67
CA GLU A 318 -2.43 18.21 -10.60
C GLU A 318 -3.29 17.97 -9.36
N PHE A 319 -4.61 17.82 -9.56
CA PHE A 319 -5.53 17.53 -8.45
C PHE A 319 -5.22 16.15 -7.85
N LEU A 320 -5.09 15.13 -8.69
CA LEU A 320 -4.87 13.75 -8.24
C LEU A 320 -3.55 13.57 -7.49
N PHE A 321 -2.52 14.34 -7.86
CA PHE A 321 -1.25 14.35 -7.14
C PHE A 321 -1.39 14.91 -5.72
N THR A 322 -2.20 15.96 -5.51
CA THR A 322 -2.50 16.44 -4.14
C THR A 322 -3.25 15.41 -3.30
N GLN A 323 -3.97 14.48 -3.93
CA GLN A 323 -4.66 13.37 -3.27
C GLN A 323 -3.74 12.16 -3.04
N GLY A 324 -2.46 12.23 -3.45
CA GLY A 324 -1.49 11.15 -3.28
C GLY A 324 -1.69 9.97 -4.25
N ALA A 325 -2.27 10.21 -5.43
CA ALA A 325 -2.53 9.14 -6.39
C ALA A 325 -1.26 8.58 -7.05
N PHE A 326 -0.22 9.40 -7.23
CA PHE A 326 1.03 9.05 -7.91
C PHE A 326 2.24 9.68 -7.21
N ASP A 327 3.44 9.20 -7.52
CA ASP A 327 4.68 9.63 -6.85
C ASP A 327 5.27 10.92 -7.41
N LEU A 328 5.16 11.15 -8.74
CA LEU A 328 5.79 12.28 -9.42
C LEU A 328 4.90 12.83 -10.55
N ILE A 329 4.88 14.15 -10.71
CA ILE A 329 4.44 14.82 -11.93
C ILE A 329 5.68 15.28 -12.69
N LEU A 330 5.89 14.78 -13.92
CA LEU A 330 7.07 15.12 -14.72
C LEU A 330 6.72 15.47 -16.15
N PRO A 331 7.13 16.67 -16.63
CA PRO A 331 7.15 16.98 -18.05
C PRO A 331 8.00 15.99 -18.84
N ARG A 332 7.58 15.68 -20.08
CA ARG A 332 8.24 14.70 -20.96
C ARG A 332 9.75 14.89 -21.10
N PHE A 333 10.20 16.14 -21.20
CA PHE A 333 11.61 16.47 -21.40
C PHE A 333 12.51 16.07 -20.22
N TYR A 334 11.96 15.95 -19.00
CA TYR A 334 12.71 15.48 -17.84
C TYR A 334 12.69 13.96 -17.67
N LEU A 335 11.75 13.25 -18.31
CA LEU A 335 11.54 11.82 -18.11
C LEU A 335 12.84 11.03 -18.32
N LYS A 336 13.53 11.19 -19.45
CA LYS A 336 14.76 10.44 -19.75
C LYS A 336 15.82 10.59 -18.64
N ARG A 337 16.03 11.81 -18.15
CA ARG A 337 17.02 12.12 -17.11
C ARG A 337 16.61 11.56 -15.75
N ILE A 338 15.34 11.70 -15.37
CA ILE A 338 14.85 11.22 -14.08
C ILE A 338 14.75 9.69 -14.06
N LEU A 339 14.26 9.06 -15.12
CA LEU A 339 14.22 7.61 -15.26
C LEU A 339 15.63 7.01 -15.10
N HIS A 340 16.64 7.65 -15.68
CA HIS A 340 18.03 7.22 -15.53
C HIS A 340 18.51 7.33 -14.08
N LEU A 341 18.22 8.44 -13.40
CA LEU A 341 18.57 8.62 -11.99
C LEU A 341 17.90 7.56 -11.09
N ILE A 342 16.60 7.34 -11.28
CA ILE A 342 15.84 6.36 -10.51
C ILE A 342 16.39 4.95 -10.76
N TYR A 343 16.76 4.63 -12.01
CA TYR A 343 17.38 3.36 -12.34
C TYR A 343 18.71 3.16 -11.59
N LEU A 344 19.58 4.18 -11.57
CA LEU A 344 20.84 4.14 -10.84
C LEU A 344 20.60 3.88 -9.34
N LEU A 345 19.71 4.62 -8.69
CA LEU A 345 19.42 4.49 -7.26
C LEU A 345 18.94 3.07 -6.86
N ASN A 346 18.11 2.45 -7.71
CA ASN A 346 17.64 1.08 -7.45
C ASN A 346 18.73 0.02 -7.63
N ASN A 347 19.67 0.21 -8.56
CA ASN A 347 20.79 -0.73 -8.72
C ASN A 347 21.84 -0.58 -7.60
N TYR A 348 22.01 0.59 -7.00
CA TYR A 348 22.92 0.76 -5.86
C TYR A 348 22.48 -0.01 -4.60
N THR A 349 21.16 -0.22 -4.41
CA THR A 349 20.64 -0.98 -3.26
C THR A 349 20.83 -2.50 -3.41
N LEU A 350 21.00 -3.00 -4.63
CA LEU A 350 21.27 -4.42 -4.90
C LEU A 350 22.74 -4.84 -4.69
N SER A 351 23.66 -3.89 -4.52
CA SER A 351 25.10 -4.18 -4.41
C SER A 351 25.62 -4.26 -2.96
N PHE A 352 24.78 -4.00 -1.95
CA PHE A 352 25.14 -3.97 -0.53
C PHE A 352 24.46 -5.04 0.34
N VAL A 353 23.78 -6.01 -0.28
CA VAL A 353 23.21 -7.19 0.39
C VAL A 353 23.80 -8.43 -0.27
#